data_AF-A0A0F5VDY1-F1
#
_entry.id   AF-A0A0F5VDY1-F1
#
_cell.length_a   1.000
_cell.length_b   1.000
_cell.length_c   1.000
_cell.angle_alpha   90.00
_cell.angle_beta   90.00
_cell.angle_gamma   90.00
#
_symmetry.space_group_name_H-M   'P 1'
#
loop_
_entity.id
_entity.type
_entity.pdbx_description
1 polymer ?
#
loop_
_entity_poly.entity_id
_entity_poly.type
_entity_poly.pdbx_seq_one_letter_code
_entity_poly.pdbx_strand_id
1 'polypeptide(L)'
;MKNLAITLVFVSLAGCSVAPKDESNLVTEAKPDLPKTKVEQRLMMLGKWYGDLPTKEGGRKQWTIERSTDGTYRIDFLITKNDGTTQQSSEAGHWGVAGDIYFSMYRGV
;
A
#
# COMPACT_ATOMS: atom_id res chain seq x y z
N MET A 1 -55.42 7.02 40.63
CA MET A 1 -54.55 7.73 39.65
C MET A 1 -53.17 8.12 40.18
N LYS A 2 -52.85 7.89 41.47
CA LYS A 2 -51.54 8.23 42.06
C LYS A 2 -50.50 7.10 41.94
N ASN A 3 -50.96 5.84 41.84
CA ASN A 3 -50.10 4.66 41.75
C ASN A 3 -49.68 4.30 40.31
N LEU A 4 -50.23 4.96 39.29
CA LEU A 4 -49.82 4.74 37.89
C LEU A 4 -48.57 5.57 37.53
N ALA A 5 -48.36 6.69 38.21
CA ALA A 5 -47.22 7.58 37.99
C ALA A 5 -45.91 7.01 38.56
N ILE A 6 -45.99 6.20 39.63
CA ILE A 6 -44.80 5.64 40.31
C ILE A 6 -44.19 4.50 39.49
N THR A 7 -45.01 3.71 38.78
CA THR A 7 -44.54 2.59 37.96
C THR A 7 -43.82 3.04 36.69
N LEU A 8 -44.17 4.22 36.15
CA LEU A 8 -43.55 4.76 34.93
C LEU A 8 -42.13 5.31 35.18
N VAL A 9 -41.82 5.71 36.41
CA VAL A 9 -40.51 6.28 36.78
C VAL A 9 -39.46 5.19 37.01
N PHE A 10 -39.83 3.98 37.38
CA PHE A 10 -38.85 2.89 37.60
C PHE A 10 -38.32 2.25 36.31
N VAL A 11 -39.03 2.40 35.18
CA VAL A 11 -38.63 1.80 33.89
C VAL A 11 -37.54 2.64 33.20
N SER A 12 -37.37 3.92 33.54
CA SER A 12 -36.39 4.80 32.91
C SER A 12 -34.97 4.72 33.51
N LEU A 13 -34.76 3.99 34.62
CA LEU A 13 -33.46 3.91 35.30
C LEU A 13 -32.63 2.65 34.98
N ALA A 14 -33.15 1.71 34.20
CA ALA A 14 -32.41 0.49 33.81
C ALA A 14 -31.53 0.66 32.55
N GLY A 15 -31.33 1.91 32.08
CA GLY A 15 -30.65 2.22 30.82
C GLY A 15 -29.15 2.50 30.90
N CYS A 16 -28.48 2.30 32.04
CA CYS A 16 -27.01 2.36 32.09
C CYS A 16 -26.42 1.06 31.53
N SER A 17 -26.42 0.91 30.20
CA SER A 17 -25.47 0.03 29.56
C SER A 17 -24.08 0.62 29.77
N VAL A 18 -23.24 -0.11 30.50
CA VAL A 18 -21.79 0.13 30.46
C VAL A 18 -21.41 -0.03 29.00
N ALA A 19 -21.08 1.08 28.32
CA ALA A 19 -20.58 1.01 26.96
C ALA A 19 -19.36 0.07 26.99
N PRO A 20 -19.32 -0.99 26.17
CA PRO A 20 -18.11 -1.80 26.06
C PRO A 20 -16.97 -0.84 25.73
N LYS A 21 -15.86 -0.92 26.48
CA LYS A 21 -14.65 -0.16 26.14
C LYS A 21 -14.33 -0.49 24.70
N ASP A 22 -14.42 0.53 23.86
CA ASP A 22 -14.21 0.43 22.42
C ASP A 22 -12.71 0.22 22.20
N GLU A 23 -12.28 -1.05 22.32
CA GLU A 23 -10.89 -1.47 22.12
C GLU A 23 -10.43 -1.28 20.66
N SER A 24 -11.32 -0.83 19.77
CA SER A 24 -11.00 -0.45 18.39
C SER A 24 -9.94 0.64 18.27
N ASN A 25 -9.69 1.40 19.35
CA ASN A 25 -8.66 2.43 19.40
C ASN A 25 -7.37 1.99 20.10
N LEU A 26 -7.24 0.74 20.51
CA LEU A 26 -6.00 0.22 21.09
C LEU A 26 -5.02 -0.15 19.98
N VAL A 27 -3.88 0.54 19.95
CA VAL A 27 -2.79 0.24 19.02
C VAL A 27 -1.79 -0.66 19.74
N THR A 28 -1.51 -1.83 19.19
CA THR A 28 -0.42 -2.69 19.65
C THR A 28 0.92 -2.11 19.19
N GLU A 29 1.93 -2.11 20.08
CA GLU A 29 3.30 -1.69 19.70
C GLU A 29 3.87 -2.55 18.57
N ALA A 30 3.51 -3.84 18.57
CA ALA A 30 3.90 -4.78 17.54
C ALA A 30 3.02 -4.62 16.29
N LYS A 31 3.68 -4.61 15.13
CA LYS A 31 3.01 -4.76 13.84
C LYS A 31 2.32 -6.13 13.82
N PRO A 32 1.02 -6.21 13.50
CA PRO A 32 0.31 -7.49 13.41
C PRO A 32 0.91 -8.35 12.29
N ASP A 33 0.79 -9.67 12.46
CA ASP A 33 1.22 -10.62 11.45
C ASP A 33 0.55 -10.34 10.10
N LEU A 34 1.34 -10.44 9.04
CA LEU A 34 0.85 -10.20 7.69
C LEU A 34 0.01 -11.41 7.22
N PRO A 35 -1.20 -11.17 6.69
CA PRO A 35 -1.93 -12.20 5.94
C PRO A 35 -1.06 -12.77 4.80
N LYS A 36 -1.21 -14.07 4.51
CA LYS A 36 -0.45 -14.77 3.46
C LYS A 36 -0.50 -14.06 2.11
N THR A 37 -1.64 -13.48 1.76
CA THR A 37 -1.84 -12.73 0.52
C THR A 37 -0.88 -11.54 0.37
N LYS A 38 -0.51 -10.88 1.47
CA LYS A 38 0.45 -9.75 1.44
C LYS A 38 1.88 -10.23 1.20
N VAL A 39 2.23 -11.43 1.69
CA VAL A 39 3.52 -12.06 1.40
C VAL A 39 3.59 -12.45 -0.08
N GLU A 40 2.53 -13.05 -0.61
CA GLU A 40 2.43 -13.43 -2.02
C GLU A 40 2.51 -12.22 -2.96
N GLN A 41 1.81 -11.12 -2.64
CA GLN A 41 1.91 -9.85 -3.39
C GLN A 41 3.36 -9.36 -3.50
N ARG A 42 4.12 -9.40 -2.40
CA ARG A 42 5.54 -9.03 -2.43
C ARG A 42 6.35 -9.99 -3.29
N LEU A 43 6.11 -11.30 -3.17
CA LEU A 43 6.84 -12.32 -3.93
C LEU A 43 6.60 -12.18 -5.43
N MET A 44 5.37 -11.84 -5.85
CA MET A 44 5.04 -11.61 -7.26
C MET A 44 5.80 -10.43 -7.89
N MET A 45 6.34 -9.51 -7.09
CA MET A 45 7.06 -8.33 -7.60
C MET A 45 8.56 -8.57 -7.80
N LEU A 46 9.10 -9.67 -7.28
CA LEU A 46 10.53 -9.98 -7.33
C LEU A 46 11.01 -10.30 -8.76
N GLY A 47 12.32 -10.16 -8.96
CA GLY A 47 12.98 -10.52 -10.22
C GLY A 47 13.00 -9.39 -11.24
N LYS A 48 13.19 -9.76 -12.51
CA LYS A 48 13.36 -8.83 -13.63
C LYS A 48 12.08 -8.69 -14.43
N TRP A 49 11.69 -7.45 -14.66
CA TRP A 49 10.49 -7.09 -15.39
C TRP A 49 10.84 -6.11 -16.49
N TYR A 50 10.33 -6.38 -17.69
CA TYR A 50 10.49 -5.52 -18.85
C TYR A 50 9.18 -4.78 -19.13
N GLY A 51 9.28 -3.49 -19.44
CA GLY A 51 8.18 -2.66 -19.89
C GLY A 51 8.52 -1.94 -21.19
N ASP A 52 7.50 -1.72 -22.00
CA ASP A 52 7.61 -1.12 -23.32
C ASP A 52 6.32 -0.40 -23.65
N LEU A 53 6.40 0.92 -23.85
CA LEU A 53 5.24 1.75 -24.19
C LEU A 53 5.61 2.77 -25.27
N PRO A 54 4.69 3.10 -26.18
CA PRO A 54 4.85 4.25 -27.06
C PRO A 54 4.82 5.55 -26.25
N THR A 55 5.54 6.57 -26.71
CA THR A 55 5.45 7.93 -26.16
C THR A 55 4.41 8.74 -26.94
N LYS A 56 3.91 9.83 -26.33
CA LYS A 56 2.93 10.72 -26.99
C LYS A 56 3.53 11.42 -28.21
N GLU A 57 4.84 11.57 -28.24
CA GLU A 57 5.63 12.23 -29.27
C GLU A 57 6.01 11.29 -30.44
N GLY A 58 5.51 10.05 -30.43
CA GLY A 58 5.77 9.05 -31.49
C GLY A 58 7.01 8.18 -31.26
N GLY A 59 7.69 8.33 -30.12
CA GLY A 59 8.82 7.50 -29.72
C GLY A 59 8.41 6.23 -28.97
N ARG A 60 9.38 5.61 -28.31
CA ARG A 60 9.24 4.43 -27.46
C ARG A 60 9.97 4.65 -26.13
N LYS A 61 9.34 4.29 -25.02
CA LYS A 61 9.97 4.20 -23.70
C LYS A 61 10.01 2.73 -23.29
N GLN A 62 11.21 2.21 -23.13
CA GLN A 62 11.47 0.85 -22.67
C GLN A 62 12.17 0.93 -21.31
N TRP A 63 11.93 -0.04 -20.44
CA TRP A 63 12.66 -0.16 -19.19
C TRP A 63 12.77 -1.60 -18.71
N THR A 64 13.87 -1.89 -18.02
CA THR A 64 14.02 -3.13 -17.26
C THR A 64 14.15 -2.77 -15.80
N ILE A 65 13.30 -3.32 -14.93
CA ILE A 65 13.41 -3.19 -13.49
C ILE A 65 13.74 -4.53 -12.85
N GLU A 66 14.76 -4.54 -12.00
CA GLU A 66 15.13 -5.67 -11.15
C GLU A 66 14.76 -5.33 -9.71
N ARG A 67 13.99 -6.22 -9.06
CA ARG A 67 13.60 -6.10 -7.65
C ARG A 67 14.18 -7.27 -6.85
N SER A 68 15.08 -6.93 -5.93
CA SER A 68 15.80 -7.89 -5.09
C SER A 68 15.02 -8.22 -3.82
N THR A 69 15.27 -9.40 -3.26
CA THR A 69 14.63 -9.88 -2.02
C THR A 69 14.95 -9.04 -0.81
N ASP A 70 16.09 -8.33 -0.80
CA ASP A 70 16.52 -7.41 0.25
C ASP A 70 15.79 -6.05 0.24
N GLY A 71 14.88 -5.83 -0.73
CA GLY A 71 14.14 -4.59 -0.87
C GLY A 71 14.86 -3.53 -1.71
N THR A 72 15.97 -3.85 -2.36
CA THR A 72 16.60 -2.94 -3.35
C THR A 72 16.01 -3.12 -4.75
N TYR A 73 16.00 -2.05 -5.54
CA TYR A 73 15.68 -2.10 -6.96
C TYR A 73 16.70 -1.35 -7.80
N ARG A 74 16.79 -1.75 -9.07
CA ARG A 74 17.45 -1.00 -10.14
C ARG A 74 16.52 -0.96 -11.35
N ILE A 75 16.41 0.20 -11.98
CA ILE A 75 15.72 0.37 -13.26
C ILE A 75 16.68 0.98 -14.27
N ASP A 76 16.68 0.42 -15.47
CA ASP A 76 17.42 0.96 -16.62
C ASP A 76 16.40 1.33 -17.70
N PHE A 77 16.41 2.58 -18.13
CA PHE A 77 15.52 3.15 -19.14
C PHE A 77 16.24 3.30 -20.49
N LEU A 78 15.51 3.03 -21.56
CA LEU A 78 15.88 3.36 -22.93
C LEU A 78 14.70 4.10 -23.57
N ILE A 79 14.93 5.35 -23.96
CA ILE A 79 13.95 6.18 -24.66
C ILE A 79 14.44 6.40 -26.07
N THR A 80 13.69 5.91 -27.05
CA THR A 80 13.90 6.19 -28.47
C THR A 80 12.91 7.25 -28.90
N LYS A 81 13.39 8.41 -29.34
CA LYS A 81 12.55 9.50 -29.83
C LYS A 81 12.08 9.22 -31.27
N ASN A 82 11.12 10.00 -31.76
CA ASN A 82 10.56 9.85 -33.10
C ASN A 82 11.60 10.08 -34.23
N ASP A 83 12.64 10.88 -33.96
CA ASP A 83 13.77 11.08 -34.87
C ASP A 83 14.81 9.95 -34.84
N GLY A 84 14.55 8.89 -34.06
CA GLY A 84 15.44 7.75 -33.87
C GLY A 84 16.56 7.98 -32.86
N THR A 85 16.70 9.18 -32.29
CA THR A 85 17.71 9.42 -31.25
C THR A 85 17.36 8.66 -29.97
N THR A 86 18.38 8.18 -29.27
CA THR A 86 18.20 7.40 -28.03
C THR A 86 18.75 8.14 -26.82
N GLN A 87 18.07 7.95 -25.69
CA GLN A 87 18.49 8.43 -24.39
C GLN A 87 18.42 7.26 -23.40
N GLN A 88 19.49 7.08 -22.63
CA GLN A 88 19.56 6.09 -21.57
C GLN A 88 19.70 6.77 -20.21
N SER A 89 19.07 6.20 -19.21
CA SER A 89 19.22 6.62 -17.82
C SER A 89 18.93 5.43 -16.90
N SER A 90 19.44 5.47 -15.68
CA SER A 90 19.15 4.46 -14.67
C SER A 90 18.57 5.13 -13.43
N GLU A 91 17.97 4.35 -12.54
CA GLU A 91 17.66 4.74 -11.17
C GLU A 91 17.88 3.54 -10.25
N ALA A 92 18.31 3.78 -9.02
CA ALA A 92 18.38 2.76 -7.99
C ALA A 92 17.78 3.27 -6.67
N GLY A 93 17.34 2.32 -5.84
CA GLY A 93 16.71 2.67 -4.58
C GLY A 93 16.17 1.47 -3.84
N HIS A 94 15.19 1.73 -2.99
CA HIS A 94 14.49 0.71 -2.21
C HIS A 94 13.04 0.59 -2.66
N TRP A 95 12.42 -0.57 -2.45
CA TRP A 95 11.02 -0.83 -2.78
C TRP A 95 10.34 -1.67 -1.70
N GLY A 96 9.01 -1.63 -1.69
CA GLY A 96 8.23 -2.45 -0.79
C GLY A 96 6.75 -2.51 -1.17
N VAL A 97 6.02 -3.34 -0.41
CA VAL A 97 4.56 -3.46 -0.46
C VAL A 97 4.04 -3.33 0.96
N ALA A 98 3.09 -2.43 1.19
CA ALA A 98 2.45 -2.20 2.48
C ALA A 98 0.93 -2.19 2.30
N GLY A 99 0.26 -3.27 2.75
CA GLY A 99 -1.13 -3.48 2.35
C GLY A 99 -1.21 -3.62 0.84
N ASP A 100 -2.12 -2.87 0.21
CA ASP A 100 -2.30 -2.86 -1.24
C ASP A 100 -1.45 -1.78 -1.96
N ILE A 101 -0.51 -1.16 -1.24
CA ILE A 101 0.32 -0.08 -1.76
C ILE A 101 1.70 -0.63 -2.12
N TYR A 102 2.03 -0.58 -3.42
CA TYR A 102 3.40 -0.67 -3.90
C TYR A 102 4.07 0.71 -3.81
N PHE A 103 5.32 0.74 -3.34
CA PHE A 103 6.10 1.98 -3.29
C PHE A 103 7.58 1.74 -3.62
N SER A 104 8.23 2.80 -4.09
CA SER A 104 9.67 2.86 -4.32
C SER A 104 10.25 4.17 -3.78
N MET A 105 11.47 4.10 -3.28
CA MET A 105 12.23 5.19 -2.69
C MET A 105 13.51 5.35 -3.50
N TYR A 106 13.55 6.37 -4.36
CA TYR A 106 14.71 6.69 -5.18
C TYR A 106 15.89 7.16 -4.30
N ARG A 107 17.10 6.68 -4.60
CA ARG A 107 18.32 7.06 -3.89
C ARG A 107 19.42 7.66 -4.75
N GLY A 108 19.31 7.57 -6.07
CA GLY A 108 20.37 8.02 -6.98
C GLY A 108 20.74 6.96 -8.01
N VAL A 109 21.74 7.33 -8.81
CA VAL A 109 22.57 6.42 -9.63
C VAL A 109 24.02 6.65 -9.23
#